data_AF-A0A9E2KKT8-F1
#
_entry.id   AF-A0A9E2KKT8-F1
#
_cell.length_a   1.000
_cell.length_b   1.000
_cell.length_c   1.000
_cell.angle_alpha   90.00
_cell.angle_beta   90.00
_cell.angle_gamma   90.00
#
_symmetry.space_group_name_H-M   'P 1'
#
loop_
_entity.id
_entity.type
_entity.pdbx_description
1 polymer ?
#
loop_
_entity_poly.entity_id
_entity_poly.type
_entity_poly.pdbx_seq_one_letter_code
_entity_poly.pdbx_strand_id
1 'polypeptide(L)'
;GLGLRCGGAAPRPLAPAKHVFSHIEWQMTGWQIELGAQATPEGFLWAGEAALRAEYALPGAFKAYKPLLEAEFSPKTGKKT
;
A
#
# COMPACT_ATOMS: atom_id res chain seq x y z
N GLY A 1 -13.21 -4.67 13.47
CA GLY A 1 -12.52 -4.47 12.18
C GLY A 1 -12.44 -2.99 11.89
N LEU A 2 -11.57 -2.55 10.98
CA LEU A 2 -11.30 -1.12 10.70
C LEU A 2 -12.47 -0.35 10.05
N GLY A 3 -13.64 -0.96 9.86
CA GLY A 3 -14.82 -0.30 9.30
C GLY A 3 -14.71 0.10 7.82
N LEU A 4 -13.62 -0.28 7.15
CA LEU A 4 -13.35 0.05 5.75
C LEU A 4 -14.29 -0.70 4.81
N ARG A 5 -14.86 0.05 3.86
CA ARG A 5 -15.63 -0.51 2.75
C ARG A 5 -14.70 -0.73 1.56
N CYS A 6 -14.46 -1.99 1.20
CA CYS A 6 -13.76 -2.33 -0.03
C CYS A 6 -14.54 -1.85 -1.26
N GLY A 7 -13.83 -1.51 -2.32
CA GLY A 7 -14.43 -1.30 -3.64
C GLY A 7 -15.05 -2.60 -4.19
N GLY A 8 -15.61 -2.52 -5.40
CA GLY A 8 -16.22 -3.69 -6.05
C GLY A 8 -15.22 -4.80 -6.43
N ALA A 9 -13.92 -4.50 -6.44
CA ALA A 9 -12.87 -5.47 -6.74
C ALA A 9 -12.46 -6.25 -5.48
N ALA A 10 -12.26 -7.56 -5.63
CA ALA A 10 -11.74 -8.41 -4.57
C ALA A 10 -10.28 -8.02 -4.20
N PRO A 11 -9.86 -8.22 -2.93
CA PRO A 11 -8.46 -8.03 -2.54
C PRO A 11 -7.50 -8.81 -3.45
N ARG A 12 -6.47 -8.12 -3.95
CA ARG A 12 -5.47 -8.73 -4.83
C ARG A 12 -4.29 -9.23 -3.99
N PRO A 13 -3.95 -10.53 -4.01
CA PRO A 13 -2.76 -11.02 -3.33
C PRO A 13 -1.50 -10.44 -3.97
N LEU A 14 -0.55 -10.07 -3.12
CA LEU A 14 0.79 -9.65 -3.54
C LEU A 14 1.72 -10.85 -3.53
N ALA A 15 2.82 -10.75 -4.28
CA ALA A 15 3.86 -11.75 -4.22
C ALA A 15 4.38 -11.88 -2.77
N PRO A 16 4.57 -13.11 -2.25
CA PRO A 16 5.20 -13.31 -0.96
C PRO A 16 6.56 -12.60 -0.92
N ALA A 17 6.87 -12.00 0.22
CA ALA A 17 8.14 -11.31 0.43
C ALA A 17 8.78 -11.80 1.71
N LYS A 18 10.08 -11.51 1.88
CA LYS A 18 10.75 -11.73 3.16
C LYS A 18 11.59 -10.54 3.55
N HIS A 19 11.71 -10.31 4.85
CA HIS A 19 12.61 -9.32 5.41
C HIS A 19 13.48 -9.97 6.48
N VAL A 20 14.80 -9.79 6.36
CA VAL A 20 15.78 -10.43 7.24
C VAL A 20 16.34 -9.36 8.17
N PHE A 21 16.15 -9.57 9.47
CA PHE A 21 16.89 -8.91 10.53
C PHE A 21 18.07 -9.78 10.96
N SER A 22 18.96 -9.24 11.81
CA SER A 22 20.12 -9.99 12.31
C SER A 22 19.77 -11.26 13.09
N HIS A 23 18.58 -11.32 13.70
CA HIS A 23 18.18 -12.44 14.58
C HIS A 23 16.88 -13.11 14.18
N ILE A 24 16.13 -12.56 13.23
CA ILE A 24 14.78 -13.03 12.87
C ILE A 24 14.57 -12.81 11.37
N GLU A 25 13.91 -13.75 10.71
CA GLU A 25 13.38 -13.58 9.36
C GLU A 25 11.85 -13.48 9.41
N TRP A 26 11.30 -12.50 8.71
CA TRP A 26 9.87 -12.37 8.48
C TRP A 26 9.50 -12.94 7.12
N GLN A 27 8.55 -13.87 7.11
CA GLN A 27 7.88 -14.36 5.91
C GLN A 27 6.57 -13.58 5.76
N MET A 28 6.52 -12.68 4.79
CA MET A 28 5.47 -11.69 4.63
C MET A 28 4.46 -12.13 3.57
N THR A 29 3.17 -12.05 3.95
CA THR A 29 2.03 -12.12 3.03
C THR A 29 1.43 -10.73 2.90
N GLY A 30 1.09 -10.32 1.69
CA GLY A 30 0.53 -8.98 1.42
C GLY A 30 -0.71 -9.03 0.53
N TRP A 31 -1.56 -8.01 0.67
CA TRP A 31 -2.71 -7.77 -0.20
C TRP A 31 -2.76 -6.29 -0.61
N GLN A 32 -3.19 -6.02 -1.84
CA GLN A 32 -3.65 -4.71 -2.26
C GLN A 32 -5.17 -4.70 -2.25
N ILE A 33 -5.75 -3.64 -1.69
CA ILE A 33 -7.20 -3.46 -1.60
C ILE A 33 -7.52 -2.09 -2.15
N GLU A 34 -8.42 -2.03 -3.12
CA GLU A 34 -8.99 -0.77 -3.59
C GLU A 34 -10.17 -0.40 -2.70
N LEU A 35 -10.19 0.86 -2.26
CA LEU A 35 -11.22 1.38 -1.37
C LEU A 35 -11.97 2.51 -2.07
N GLY A 36 -13.29 2.55 -1.90
CA GLY A 36 -14.06 3.73 -2.29
C GLY A 36 -13.68 4.94 -1.43
N ALA A 37 -13.97 6.14 -1.92
CA ALA A 37 -13.74 7.38 -1.18
C ALA A 37 -14.49 7.34 0.17
N GLN A 38 -13.74 7.41 1.27
CA GLN A 38 -14.28 7.32 2.63
C GLN A 38 -13.31 7.96 3.63
N ALA A 39 -13.83 8.32 4.81
CA ALA A 39 -13.02 8.81 5.91
C ALA A 39 -12.05 7.72 6.40
N THR A 40 -10.89 8.14 6.93
CA THR A 40 -9.99 7.20 7.59
C THR A 40 -10.59 6.73 8.91
N PRO A 41 -10.24 5.51 9.35
CA PRO A 41 -10.51 5.09 10.72
C PRO A 41 -9.76 5.97 11.73
N GLU A 42 -10.24 6.04 12.97
CA GLU A 42 -9.56 6.78 14.05
C GLU A 42 -8.13 6.26 14.25
N GLY A 43 -7.17 7.19 14.34
CA GLY A 43 -5.74 6.87 14.44
C GLY A 43 -5.04 6.58 13.11
N PHE A 44 -5.73 6.69 11.97
CA PHE A 44 -5.17 6.49 10.63
C PHE A 44 -5.28 7.74 9.75
N LEU A 45 -4.40 7.81 8.75
CA LEU A 45 -4.37 8.86 7.73
C LEU A 45 -4.24 8.25 6.34
N TRP A 46 -4.85 8.90 5.32
CA TRP A 46 -4.59 8.59 3.92
C TRP A 46 -3.36 9.37 3.48
N ALA A 47 -2.30 8.67 3.07
CA ALA A 47 -1.07 9.28 2.56
C ALA A 47 -1.00 9.17 1.04
N GLY A 48 -0.88 10.31 0.36
CA GLY A 48 -0.54 10.35 -1.07
C GLY A 48 0.95 10.14 -1.31
N GLU A 49 1.34 10.09 -2.59
CA GLU A 49 2.73 9.87 -3.00
C GLU A 49 3.71 10.83 -2.34
N ALA A 50 3.44 12.14 -2.38
CA ALA A 50 4.34 13.16 -1.86
C ALA A 50 4.63 12.95 -0.36
N ALA A 51 3.58 12.70 0.43
CA ALA A 51 3.70 12.45 1.87
C ALA A 51 4.49 11.15 2.16
N LEU A 52 4.26 10.08 1.40
CA LEU A 52 5.03 8.84 1.52
C LEU A 52 6.50 8.98 1.12
N ARG A 53 6.84 9.94 0.24
CA ARG A 53 8.22 10.20 -0.18
C ARG A 53 8.98 11.14 0.76
N ALA A 54 8.28 12.11 1.35
CA ALA A 54 8.92 13.22 2.06
C ALA A 54 8.68 13.22 3.58
N GLU A 55 7.52 12.74 4.05
CA GLU A 55 7.06 12.98 5.42
C GLU A 55 7.02 11.70 6.25
N TYR A 56 6.63 10.57 5.64
CA TYR A 56 6.42 9.32 6.37
C TYR A 56 7.46 8.26 5.98
N ALA A 57 8.36 7.95 6.92
CA ALA A 57 9.32 6.87 6.75
C ALA A 57 8.63 5.50 6.85
N LEU A 58 8.69 4.71 5.77
CA LEU A 58 8.23 3.33 5.78
C LEU A 58 9.34 2.40 6.33
N PRO A 59 9.00 1.43 7.21
CA PRO A 59 9.98 0.44 7.67
C PRO A 59 10.60 -0.33 6.51
N GLY A 60 11.88 -0.73 6.65
CA GLY A 60 12.64 -1.42 5.60
C GLY A 60 11.99 -2.70 5.06
N ALA A 61 11.15 -3.37 5.86
CA ALA A 61 10.36 -4.54 5.42
C ALA A 61 9.42 -4.22 4.25
N PHE A 62 8.89 -3.00 4.16
CA PHE A 62 7.98 -2.59 3.09
C PHE A 62 8.70 -2.32 1.76
N LYS A 63 10.04 -2.32 1.73
CA LYS A 63 10.83 -2.11 0.50
C LYS A 63 10.41 -3.08 -0.61
N ALA A 64 10.05 -4.32 -0.26
CA ALA A 64 9.60 -5.33 -1.21
C ALA A 64 8.35 -4.92 -2.00
N TYR A 65 7.51 -4.04 -1.45
CA TYR A 65 6.25 -3.61 -2.05
C TYR A 65 6.31 -2.19 -2.63
N LYS A 66 7.44 -1.48 -2.50
CA LYS A 66 7.60 -0.12 -3.03
C LYS A 66 7.30 0.01 -4.54
N PRO A 67 7.67 -0.94 -5.42
CA PRO A 67 7.33 -0.85 -6.84
C PRO A 67 5.82 -0.78 -7.12
N LEU A 68 4.99 -1.36 -6.24
CA LEU A 68 3.53 -1.27 -6.37
C LEU A 68 3.03 0.15 -6.12
N LEU A 69 3.58 0.82 -5.10
CA LEU A 69 3.25 2.22 -4.81
C LEU A 69 3.64 3.12 -6.00
N GLU A 70 4.84 2.92 -6.55
CA GLU A 70 5.33 3.67 -7.70
C GLU A 70 4.46 3.44 -8.95
N ALA A 71 3.98 2.22 -9.17
CA ALA A 71 3.05 1.90 -10.26
C ALA A 71 1.68 2.58 -10.08
N GLU A 72 1.15 2.62 -8.85
CA GLU A 72 -0.14 3.28 -8.56
C GLU A 72 -0.06 4.81 -8.69
N PHE A 73 1.08 5.40 -8.35
CA PHE A 73 1.28 6.84 -8.46
C PHE A 73 1.74 7.31 -9.83
N SER A 74 2.10 6.38 -10.72
CA SER A 74 2.44 6.73 -12.11
C SER A 74 1.24 7.38 -12.80
N PRO A 75 1.42 8.50 -13.53
CA PRO A 75 0.32 9.14 -14.24
C PRO A 75 -0.31 8.15 -15.21
N LYS A 76 -1.57 7.75 -14.97
CA LYS A 76 -2.33 6.99 -15.96
C LYS A 76 -2.50 7.88 -17.17
N THR A 77 -1.80 7.59 -18.25
CA THR A 77 -1.87 8.36 -19.49
C THR A 77 -3.33 8.34 -19.95
N GLY A 78 -4.00 9.48 -19.82
CA GLY A 78 -5.43 9.59 -20.07
C GLY A 78 -5.75 9.22 -21.51
N LYS A 79 -6.70 8.30 -21.69
CA LYS A 79 -7.47 8.23 -22.92
C LYS A 79 -8.27 9.53 -23.01
N LYS A 80 -7.84 10.45 -23.87
CA LYS A 80 -8.65 11.61 -24.31
C LYS A 80 -9.98 11.06 -24.84
N THR A 81 -11.08 11.46 -24.22
CA THR A 81 -12.41 11.51 -24.84
C THR A 81 -12.82 12.95 -24.95
#